data_AF-A0ABD2Y4U1-F1
#
_entry.id   AF-A0ABD2Y4U1-F1
#
_cell.length_a   1.000
_cell.length_b   1.000
_cell.length_c   1.000
_cell.angle_alpha   90.00
_cell.angle_beta   90.00
_cell.angle_gamma   90.00
#
_symmetry.space_group_name_H-M   'P 1'
#
loop_
_entity.id
_entity.type
_entity.pdbx_description
1 polymer ?
#
loop_
_entity_poly.entity_id
_entity_poly.type
_entity_poly.pdbx_seq_one_letter_code
_entity_poly.pdbx_strand_id
1 'polypeptide(L)'
;MAPTIDTTPILDIKEMPEEAHPMKGGDDLNSYSQNSDYQRGVIDAAKTIILEAVNQKLDLENNITTFHIADFGCSTGPNTFLAMQNIIEAVEQKYKITFQKTQPEFHVFFNDHINNDFNIFFRSLPQKRDYFASGVPGSFYTRVFPKASLHFAHCSYALHWLSKVPKEIQDKNSNAFNKGRIHYTGNEKHVVKAYFGQF
;
A
#
# COMPACT_ATOMS: atom_id res chain seq x y z
N MET A 1 12.38 -23.49 45.91
CA MET A 1 11.34 -23.77 44.90
C MET A 1 11.77 -23.09 43.62
N ALA A 2 12.14 -23.87 42.60
CA ALA A 2 12.39 -23.34 41.26
C ALA A 2 11.03 -23.08 40.58
N PRO A 3 10.88 -22.01 39.79
CA PRO A 3 9.64 -21.80 39.06
C PRO A 3 9.52 -22.85 37.95
N THR A 4 8.40 -23.57 37.96
CA THR A 4 7.97 -24.46 36.88
C THR A 4 7.76 -23.65 35.60
N ILE A 5 8.54 -23.96 34.58
CA ILE A 5 8.34 -23.45 33.22
C ILE A 5 7.04 -24.04 32.70
N ASP A 6 6.08 -23.17 32.40
CA ASP A 6 4.85 -23.53 31.71
C ASP A 6 5.19 -23.94 30.26
N THR A 7 5.10 -25.24 29.99
CA THR A 7 5.33 -25.84 28.66
C THR A 7 4.03 -25.99 27.88
N THR A 8 3.06 -25.08 28.03
CA THR A 8 1.88 -25.07 27.16
C THR A 8 2.34 -25.06 25.70
N PRO A 9 1.93 -26.02 24.86
CA PRO A 9 2.36 -26.07 23.47
C PRO A 9 1.88 -24.79 22.77
N ILE A 10 2.82 -24.04 22.19
CA ILE A 10 2.49 -23.00 21.22
C ILE A 10 1.69 -23.71 20.13
N LEU A 11 0.41 -23.37 20.02
CA LEU A 11 -0.43 -23.78 18.91
C LEU A 11 0.35 -23.50 17.63
N ASP A 12 0.70 -24.56 16.89
CA ASP A 12 1.15 -24.48 15.50
C ASP A 12 0.02 -23.80 14.70
N ILE A 13 0.04 -22.47 14.69
CA ILE A 13 -0.65 -21.69 13.67
C ILE A 13 0.12 -22.04 12.41
N LYS A 14 -0.37 -23.04 11.67
CA LYS A 14 -0.12 -23.12 10.24
C LYS A 14 -0.64 -21.80 9.66
N GLU A 15 0.20 -20.78 9.64
CA GLU A 15 -0.03 -19.58 8.87
C GLU A 15 -0.20 -20.07 7.43
N MET A 16 -1.43 -20.02 6.94
CA MET A 16 -1.66 -20.19 5.52
C MET A 16 -0.81 -19.11 4.84
N PRO A 17 0.05 -19.47 3.86
CA PRO A 17 0.86 -18.48 3.18
C PRO A 17 -0.04 -17.38 2.63
N GLU A 18 0.42 -16.13 2.76
CA GLU A 18 -0.27 -14.97 2.22
C GLU A 18 -0.64 -15.21 0.75
N GLU A 19 -1.93 -15.08 0.39
CA GLU A 19 -2.38 -15.10 -0.99
C GLU A 19 -1.97 -13.78 -1.66
N ALA A 20 -0.68 -13.69 -2.02
CA ALA A 20 -0.05 -12.49 -2.56
C ALA A 20 0.07 -12.54 -4.09
N HIS A 21 -0.50 -11.54 -4.75
CA HIS A 21 -0.54 -11.44 -6.21
C HIS A 21 0.01 -10.07 -6.68
N PRO A 22 1.33 -9.82 -6.54
CA PRO A 22 1.93 -8.56 -6.97
C PRO A 22 1.86 -8.42 -8.50
N MET A 23 2.08 -7.20 -8.97
CA MET A 23 2.09 -6.92 -10.39
C MET A 23 3.28 -7.58 -11.10
N LYS A 24 3.23 -7.70 -12.43
CA LYS A 24 4.33 -8.26 -13.22
C LYS A 24 5.59 -7.39 -13.07
N GLY A 25 6.55 -7.89 -12.29
CA GLY A 25 7.87 -7.30 -12.15
C GLY A 25 8.69 -7.35 -13.43
N GLY A 26 9.61 -6.40 -13.57
CA GLY A 26 10.46 -6.19 -14.74
C GLY A 26 10.41 -4.75 -15.26
N ASP A 27 11.23 -4.49 -16.27
CA ASP A 27 11.33 -3.25 -17.03
C ASP A 27 11.10 -3.47 -18.55
N ASP A 28 10.69 -4.69 -18.92
CA ASP A 28 10.32 -5.05 -20.29
C ASP A 28 8.92 -4.56 -20.70
N LEU A 29 8.58 -4.69 -21.98
CA LEU A 29 7.31 -4.25 -22.57
C LEU A 29 6.06 -4.92 -21.96
N ASN A 30 6.19 -6.03 -21.24
CA ASN A 30 5.09 -6.72 -20.58
C ASN A 30 5.06 -6.45 -19.06
N SER A 31 6.02 -5.70 -18.53
CA SER A 31 6.09 -5.34 -17.12
C SER A 31 5.01 -4.33 -16.76
N TYR A 32 4.64 -4.31 -15.47
CA TYR A 32 3.73 -3.30 -14.94
C TYR A 32 4.26 -1.88 -15.12
N SER A 33 5.57 -1.68 -15.00
CA SER A 33 6.19 -0.37 -15.16
C SER A 33 5.96 0.25 -16.54
N GLN A 34 5.77 -0.58 -17.56
CA GLN A 34 5.47 -0.17 -18.94
C GLN A 34 3.97 -0.24 -19.31
N ASN A 35 3.10 -0.73 -18.42
CA ASN A 35 1.67 -0.97 -18.70
C ASN A 35 0.75 -0.45 -17.60
N SER A 36 1.13 0.65 -16.94
CA SER A 36 0.40 1.21 -15.79
C SER A 36 -0.08 2.66 -16.01
N ASP A 37 -0.27 3.05 -17.28
CA ASP A 37 -0.69 4.41 -17.66
C ASP A 37 -2.08 4.79 -17.14
N TYR A 38 -2.99 3.83 -17.03
CA TYR A 38 -4.32 4.11 -16.47
C TYR A 38 -4.22 4.50 -14.98
N GLN A 39 -3.46 3.74 -14.20
CA GLN A 39 -3.18 4.04 -12.80
C GLN A 39 -2.39 5.35 -12.67
N ARG A 40 -1.51 5.65 -13.62
CA ARG A 40 -0.82 6.94 -13.70
C ARG A 40 -1.78 8.11 -13.83
N GLY A 41 -2.74 8.02 -14.76
CA GLY A 41 -3.78 9.05 -14.93
C GLY A 41 -4.61 9.28 -13.67
N VAL A 42 -4.82 8.24 -12.85
CA VAL A 42 -5.46 8.39 -11.53
C VAL A 42 -4.57 9.16 -10.56
N ILE A 43 -3.26 8.89 -10.52
CA ILE A 43 -2.32 9.65 -9.69
C ILE A 43 -2.29 11.14 -10.11
N ASP A 44 -2.27 11.40 -11.42
CA ASP A 44 -2.31 12.77 -11.96
C ASP A 44 -3.58 13.52 -11.53
N ALA A 45 -4.75 12.87 -11.67
CA ALA A 45 -6.01 13.44 -11.23
C ALA A 45 -6.09 13.62 -9.71
N ALA A 46 -5.48 12.71 -8.93
CA ALA A 46 -5.45 12.78 -7.47
C ALA A 46 -4.49 13.84 -6.92
N LYS A 47 -3.59 14.41 -7.73
CA LYS A 47 -2.65 15.45 -7.28
C LYS A 47 -3.35 16.63 -6.61
N THR A 48 -4.46 17.10 -7.17
CA THR A 48 -5.23 18.21 -6.61
C THR A 48 -5.88 17.85 -5.27
N ILE A 49 -6.36 16.61 -5.14
CA ILE A 49 -6.94 16.08 -3.89
C ILE A 49 -5.88 16.02 -2.80
N ILE A 50 -4.66 15.55 -3.12
CA ILE A 50 -3.52 15.51 -2.20
C ILE A 50 -3.18 16.93 -1.73
N LEU A 51 -3.05 17.87 -2.67
CA LEU A 51 -2.73 19.26 -2.34
C LEU A 51 -3.79 19.88 -1.42
N GLU A 52 -5.07 19.65 -1.72
CA GLU A 52 -6.18 20.15 -0.91
C GLU A 52 -6.18 19.54 0.50
N ALA A 53 -6.03 18.21 0.60
CA ALA A 53 -5.99 17.49 1.87
C ALA A 53 -4.83 17.97 2.74
N VAL A 54 -3.62 18.11 2.17
CA VAL A 54 -2.46 18.64 2.89
C VAL A 54 -2.75 20.07 3.36
N ASN A 55 -3.20 20.96 2.48
CA ASN A 55 -3.42 22.36 2.85
C ASN A 55 -4.52 22.56 3.89
N GLN A 56 -5.62 21.82 3.80
CA GLN A 56 -6.79 22.04 4.66
C GLN A 56 -6.85 21.17 5.90
N LYS A 57 -6.22 19.98 5.90
CA LYS A 57 -6.45 18.96 6.94
C LYS A 57 -5.18 18.52 7.67
N LEU A 58 -4.00 18.74 7.11
CA LEU A 58 -2.76 18.36 7.78
C LEU A 58 -2.30 19.45 8.75
N ASP A 59 -2.50 19.26 10.04
CA ASP A 59 -1.93 20.14 11.05
C ASP A 59 -0.42 19.85 11.19
N LEU A 60 0.39 20.87 10.94
CA LEU A 60 1.85 20.74 11.00
C LEU A 60 2.38 21.17 12.36
N GLU A 61 3.42 20.49 12.82
CA GLU A 61 4.18 20.87 14.01
C GLU A 61 5.60 21.29 13.61
N ASN A 62 6.12 22.34 14.23
CA ASN A 62 7.43 22.93 13.87
C ASN A 62 8.63 22.15 14.44
N ASN A 63 8.39 21.18 15.33
CA ASN A 63 9.41 20.34 15.95
C ASN A 63 9.64 19.02 15.19
N ILE A 64 8.89 18.73 14.12
CA ILE A 64 9.11 17.55 13.30
C ILE A 64 10.44 17.72 12.55
N THR A 65 11.40 16.83 12.82
CA THR A 65 12.69 16.81 12.12
C THR A 65 12.64 15.95 10.86
N THR A 66 11.87 14.86 10.89
CA THR A 66 11.72 13.91 9.79
C THR A 66 10.24 13.61 9.57
N PHE A 67 9.76 13.88 8.36
CA PHE A 67 8.38 13.63 7.95
C PHE A 67 8.27 12.28 7.23
N HIS A 68 7.78 11.28 7.96
CA HIS A 68 7.53 9.92 7.47
C HIS A 68 6.27 9.80 6.59
N ILE A 69 6.45 9.29 5.37
CA ILE A 69 5.39 9.01 4.39
C ILE A 69 5.41 7.52 4.05
N ALA A 70 4.26 6.87 3.90
CA ALA A 70 4.19 5.51 3.38
C ALA A 70 3.27 5.40 2.16
N ASP A 71 3.70 4.63 1.16
CA ASP A 71 2.86 4.16 0.06
C ASP A 71 2.57 2.66 0.24
N PHE A 72 1.29 2.31 0.35
CA PHE A 72 0.83 0.92 0.52
C PHE A 72 0.34 0.36 -0.82
N GLY A 73 1.01 -0.69 -1.31
CA GLY A 73 0.82 -1.24 -2.65
C GLY A 73 1.61 -0.46 -3.70
N CYS A 74 2.90 -0.23 -3.46
CA CYS A 74 3.74 0.64 -4.30
C CYS A 74 4.08 0.02 -5.67
N SER A 75 3.92 -1.29 -5.85
CA SER A 75 4.35 -2.04 -7.02
C SER A 75 5.84 -1.77 -7.34
N THR A 76 6.21 -1.68 -8.62
CA THR A 76 7.61 -1.53 -9.09
C THR A 76 7.94 -0.15 -9.65
N GLY A 77 7.01 0.80 -9.56
CA GLY A 77 7.11 2.11 -10.22
C GLY A 77 6.63 2.11 -11.68
N PRO A 78 6.54 3.29 -12.35
CA PRO A 78 6.98 4.60 -11.86
C PRO A 78 5.92 5.36 -11.04
N ASN A 79 4.68 4.87 -10.97
CA ASN A 79 3.55 5.62 -10.42
C ASN A 79 3.72 6.00 -8.95
N THR A 80 4.27 5.10 -8.13
CA THR A 80 4.57 5.37 -6.72
C THR A 80 5.49 6.59 -6.54
N PHE A 81 6.52 6.76 -7.38
CA PHE A 81 7.44 7.89 -7.28
C PHE A 81 6.73 9.22 -7.55
N LEU A 82 5.82 9.24 -8.52
CA LEU A 82 5.02 10.42 -8.83
C LEU A 82 4.05 10.76 -7.69
N ALA A 83 3.39 9.76 -7.11
CA ALA A 83 2.51 9.95 -5.97
C ALA A 83 3.27 10.53 -4.76
N MET A 84 4.45 9.97 -4.44
CA MET A 84 5.26 10.44 -3.32
C MET A 84 5.81 11.85 -3.54
N GLN A 85 6.24 12.15 -4.78
CA GLN A 85 6.66 13.51 -5.14
C GLN A 85 5.52 14.52 -4.96
N ASN A 86 4.29 14.19 -5.38
CA ASN A 86 3.13 15.07 -5.20
C ASN A 86 2.84 15.36 -3.72
N ILE A 87 2.98 14.36 -2.84
CA ILE A 87 2.78 14.53 -1.39
C ILE A 87 3.89 15.41 -0.81
N ILE A 88 5.16 15.12 -1.14
CA ILE A 88 6.32 15.88 -0.65
C ILE A 88 6.18 17.35 -1.05
N GLU A 89 5.93 17.64 -2.33
CA GLU A 89 5.74 19.02 -2.82
C GLU A 89 4.65 19.77 -2.06
N ALA A 90 3.50 19.12 -1.82
CA ALA A 90 2.40 19.74 -1.07
C ALA A 90 2.78 20.03 0.39
N VAL A 91 3.46 19.08 1.05
CA VAL A 91 3.90 19.24 2.44
C VAL A 91 4.96 20.33 2.54
N GLU A 92 5.97 20.32 1.66
CA GLU A 92 7.01 21.34 1.59
C GLU A 92 6.45 22.75 1.42
N GLN A 93 5.51 22.93 0.48
CA GLN A 93 4.84 24.21 0.27
C GLN A 93 4.12 24.68 1.54
N LYS A 94 3.40 23.78 2.21
CA LYS A 94 2.71 24.11 3.45
C LYS A 94 3.68 24.48 4.58
N TYR A 95 4.81 23.79 4.73
CA TYR A 95 5.86 24.17 5.69
C TYR A 95 6.43 25.56 5.42
N LYS A 96 6.73 25.87 4.15
CA LYS A 96 7.25 27.18 3.73
C LYS A 96 6.27 28.31 4.08
N ILE A 97 4.99 28.11 3.80
CA ILE A 97 3.94 29.10 4.10
C ILE A 97 3.71 29.25 5.61
N THR A 98 3.67 28.14 6.35
CA THR A 98 3.27 28.14 7.76
C THR A 98 4.38 28.61 8.70
N PHE A 99 5.64 28.21 8.45
CA PHE A 99 6.75 28.43 9.39
C PHE A 99 7.89 29.28 8.84
N GLN A 100 7.91 29.59 7.54
CA GLN A 100 8.99 30.34 6.89
C GLN A 100 10.40 29.76 7.16
N LYS A 101 10.49 28.45 7.42
CA LYS A 101 11.69 27.73 7.84
C LYS A 101 12.09 26.69 6.79
N THR A 102 13.33 26.20 6.88
CA THR A 102 13.76 24.95 6.25
C THR A 102 12.80 23.80 6.58
N GLN A 103 12.41 23.08 5.53
CA GLN A 103 11.54 21.90 5.58
C GLN A 103 12.20 20.74 6.36
N PRO A 104 11.41 19.82 6.94
CA PRO A 104 11.94 18.60 7.54
C PRO A 104 12.61 17.72 6.48
N GLU A 105 13.43 16.77 6.92
CA GLU A 105 13.83 15.66 6.05
C GLU A 105 12.62 14.79 5.74
N PHE A 106 12.55 14.24 4.52
CA PHE A 106 11.51 13.28 4.16
C PHE A 106 12.07 11.86 4.16
N HIS A 107 11.34 10.93 4.75
CA HIS A 107 11.64 9.51 4.66
C HIS A 107 10.40 8.76 4.23
N VAL A 108 10.49 8.18 3.03
CA VAL A 108 9.40 7.52 2.32
C VAL A 108 9.58 6.01 2.41
N PHE A 109 8.54 5.35 2.87
CA PHE A 109 8.44 3.90 2.96
C PHE A 109 7.56 3.38 1.82
N PHE A 110 8.07 2.38 1.10
CA PHE A 110 7.39 1.77 -0.03
C PHE A 110 7.01 0.34 0.36
N ASN A 111 5.74 0.13 0.66
CA ASN A 111 5.20 -1.16 1.07
C ASN A 111 4.54 -1.89 -0.10
N ASP A 112 4.82 -3.18 -0.18
CA ASP A 112 4.12 -4.11 -1.06
C ASP A 112 4.28 -5.54 -0.50
N HIS A 113 3.69 -6.54 -1.15
CA HIS A 113 3.88 -7.93 -0.81
C HIS A 113 5.36 -8.33 -0.82
N ILE A 114 5.70 -9.37 -0.04
CA ILE A 114 7.08 -9.88 0.08
C ILE A 114 7.67 -10.28 -1.28
N ASN A 115 6.83 -10.79 -2.19
CA ASN A 115 7.19 -11.25 -3.52
C ASN A 115 7.12 -10.16 -4.61
N ASN A 116 6.86 -8.90 -4.26
CA ASN A 116 7.02 -7.79 -5.20
C ASN A 116 8.48 -7.67 -5.66
N ASP A 117 8.69 -7.19 -6.88
CA ASP A 117 10.04 -7.03 -7.44
C ASP A 117 10.70 -5.73 -6.94
N PHE A 118 11.11 -5.77 -5.67
CA PHE A 118 11.84 -4.67 -5.05
C PHE A 118 13.20 -4.40 -5.73
N ASN A 119 13.78 -5.36 -6.45
CA ASN A 119 15.03 -5.15 -7.18
C ASN A 119 14.83 -4.21 -8.38
N ILE A 120 13.72 -4.36 -9.11
CA ILE A 120 13.36 -3.41 -10.17
C ILE A 120 12.99 -2.06 -9.56
N PHE A 121 12.19 -2.05 -8.49
CA PHE A 121 11.85 -0.82 -7.77
C PHE A 121 13.09 -0.02 -7.34
N PHE A 122 14.06 -0.65 -6.66
CA PHE A 122 15.25 0.06 -6.19
C PHE A 122 16.16 0.53 -7.33
N ARG A 123 16.21 -0.20 -8.45
CA ARG A 123 16.93 0.22 -9.66
C ARG A 123 16.24 1.39 -10.38
N SER A 124 14.92 1.49 -10.29
CA SER A 124 14.12 2.54 -10.94
C SER A 124 13.91 3.79 -10.08
N LEU A 125 14.31 3.76 -8.80
CA LEU A 125 14.23 4.92 -7.90
C LEU A 125 14.90 6.15 -8.53
N PRO A 126 14.26 7.34 -8.50
CA PRO A 126 14.85 8.56 -9.03
C PRO A 126 16.20 8.86 -8.35
N GLN A 127 17.26 9.05 -9.16
CA GLN A 127 18.59 9.37 -8.65
C GLN A 127 18.62 10.74 -7.95
N LYS A 128 17.93 11.72 -8.53
CA LYS A 128 17.71 13.04 -7.93
C LYS A 128 16.38 13.01 -7.19
N ARG A 129 16.44 12.85 -5.88
CA ARG A 129 15.29 12.88 -4.98
C ARG A 129 15.69 13.54 -3.68
N ASP A 130 14.78 14.32 -3.11
CA ASP A 130 15.00 15.04 -1.85
C ASP A 130 14.36 14.28 -0.66
N TYR A 131 14.42 12.95 -0.70
CA TYR A 131 13.91 12.06 0.35
C TYR A 131 14.73 10.77 0.49
N PHE A 132 14.79 10.26 1.71
CA PHE A 132 15.27 8.91 2.00
C PHE A 132 14.21 7.87 1.64
N ALA A 133 14.61 6.73 1.12
CA ALA A 133 13.71 5.68 0.65
C ALA A 133 13.99 4.35 1.36
N SER A 134 12.93 3.61 1.71
CA SER A 134 13.05 2.25 2.25
C SER A 134 11.92 1.38 1.74
N GLY A 135 12.24 0.13 1.36
CA GLY A 135 11.23 -0.88 1.05
C GLY A 135 10.74 -1.56 2.33
N VAL A 136 9.44 -1.86 2.40
CA VAL A 136 8.79 -2.50 3.54
C VAL A 136 7.98 -3.70 3.03
N PRO A 137 8.58 -4.90 2.91
CA PRO A 137 7.88 -6.08 2.40
C PRO A 137 6.88 -6.63 3.42
N GLY A 138 5.65 -6.89 3.00
CA GLY A 138 4.60 -7.53 3.81
C GLY A 138 3.20 -7.03 3.48
N SER A 139 2.18 -7.84 3.76
CA SER A 139 0.77 -7.46 3.60
C SER A 139 0.41 -6.19 4.37
N PHE A 140 -0.18 -5.20 3.71
CA PHE A 140 -0.76 -4.04 4.39
C PHE A 140 -2.05 -4.38 5.16
N TYR A 141 -2.60 -5.59 5.02
CA TYR A 141 -3.64 -6.11 5.90
C TYR A 141 -3.11 -6.50 7.29
N THR A 142 -1.80 -6.46 7.48
CA THR A 142 -1.11 -6.75 8.74
C THR A 142 -0.28 -5.55 9.19
N ARG A 143 0.28 -5.61 10.41
CA ARG A 143 1.16 -4.53 10.89
C ARG A 143 2.53 -4.60 10.23
N VAL A 144 2.86 -3.56 9.46
CA VAL A 144 4.20 -3.37 8.86
C VAL A 144 4.97 -2.19 9.44
N PHE A 145 4.35 -1.42 10.34
CA PHE A 145 4.99 -0.30 11.05
C PHE A 145 4.72 -0.32 12.56
N PRO A 146 5.61 0.27 13.37
CA PRO A 146 5.33 0.60 14.77
C PRO A 146 4.12 1.55 14.92
N LYS A 147 3.59 1.65 16.14
CA LYS A 147 2.55 2.64 16.44
C LYS A 147 3.12 4.06 16.32
N ALA A 148 2.31 4.99 15.79
CA ALA A 148 2.62 6.42 15.71
C ALA A 148 3.94 6.76 14.99
N SER A 149 4.31 6.01 13.95
CA SER A 149 5.53 6.25 13.18
C SER A 149 5.33 6.96 11.83
N LEU A 150 4.09 7.06 11.34
CA LEU A 150 3.77 7.66 10.04
C LEU A 150 3.04 9.00 10.22
N HIS A 151 3.38 9.99 9.41
CA HIS A 151 2.69 11.28 9.36
C HIS A 151 1.68 11.35 8.20
N PHE A 152 1.99 10.69 7.09
CA PHE A 152 1.10 10.60 5.93
C PHE A 152 1.13 9.19 5.34
N ALA A 153 -0.04 8.66 5.00
CA ALA A 153 -0.20 7.38 4.33
C ALA A 153 -0.95 7.56 3.02
N HIS A 154 -0.50 6.88 1.98
CA HIS A 154 -1.10 6.87 0.66
C HIS A 154 -1.33 5.41 0.24
N CYS A 155 -2.43 5.17 -0.48
CA CYS A 155 -2.72 3.89 -1.10
C CYS A 155 -3.59 4.14 -2.34
N SER A 156 -3.08 3.77 -3.51
CA SER A 156 -3.81 3.92 -4.77
C SER A 156 -3.85 2.58 -5.49
N TYR A 157 -5.04 2.19 -5.97
CA TYR A 157 -5.23 0.97 -6.77
C TYR A 157 -4.74 -0.34 -6.11
N ALA A 158 -4.76 -0.42 -4.77
CA ALA A 158 -4.38 -1.65 -4.05
C ALA A 158 -5.50 -2.24 -3.17
N LEU A 159 -6.30 -1.40 -2.49
CA LEU A 159 -7.32 -1.87 -1.52
C LEU A 159 -8.46 -2.73 -2.10
N HIS A 160 -8.65 -2.76 -3.41
CA HIS A 160 -9.64 -3.63 -4.05
C HIS A 160 -9.18 -5.10 -4.12
N TRP A 161 -7.88 -5.36 -3.93
CA TRP A 161 -7.33 -6.71 -3.84
C TRP A 161 -7.58 -7.28 -2.45
N LEU A 162 -8.51 -8.23 -2.35
CA LEU A 162 -8.82 -8.92 -1.10
C LEU A 162 -7.62 -9.73 -0.61
N SER A 163 -7.55 -9.95 0.70
CA SER A 163 -6.53 -10.82 1.31
C SER A 163 -6.63 -12.29 0.88
N LYS A 164 -7.79 -12.72 0.38
CA LYS A 164 -8.08 -14.07 -0.12
C LYS A 164 -9.40 -14.11 -0.89
N VAL A 165 -9.61 -15.19 -1.63
CA VAL A 165 -10.91 -15.50 -2.24
C VAL A 165 -11.94 -15.90 -1.15
N PRO A 166 -13.20 -15.41 -1.18
CA PRO A 166 -14.24 -15.89 -0.27
C PRO A 166 -14.48 -17.40 -0.43
N LYS A 167 -14.33 -18.17 0.64
CA LYS A 167 -14.38 -19.65 0.58
C LYS A 167 -15.72 -20.17 0.01
N GLU A 168 -16.82 -19.56 0.42
CA GLU A 168 -18.17 -19.89 -0.04
C GLU A 168 -18.38 -19.73 -1.56
N ILE A 169 -17.56 -18.97 -2.29
CA ILE A 169 -17.67 -18.90 -3.76
C ILE A 169 -16.94 -20.03 -4.48
N GLN A 170 -16.08 -20.77 -3.76
CA GLN A 170 -15.31 -21.91 -4.25
C GLN A 170 -16.00 -23.24 -3.94
N ASP A 171 -16.85 -23.28 -2.91
CA ASP A 171 -17.61 -24.47 -2.53
C ASP A 171 -18.77 -24.75 -3.49
N LYS A 172 -18.72 -25.89 -4.20
CA LYS A 172 -19.75 -26.32 -5.16
C LYS A 172 -21.13 -26.52 -4.53
N ASN A 173 -21.20 -26.71 -3.22
CA ASN A 173 -22.45 -26.92 -2.48
C ASN A 173 -23.03 -25.62 -1.91
N SER A 174 -22.30 -24.50 -2.01
CA SER A 174 -22.72 -23.20 -1.51
C SER A 174 -23.68 -22.51 -2.47
N ASN A 175 -24.67 -21.80 -1.91
CA ASN A 175 -25.54 -20.88 -2.69
C ASN A 175 -24.75 -19.73 -3.34
N ALA A 176 -23.51 -19.49 -2.90
CA ALA A 176 -22.62 -18.50 -3.47
C ALA A 176 -21.60 -19.09 -4.48
N PHE A 177 -21.69 -20.37 -4.83
CA PHE A 177 -20.75 -20.98 -5.78
C PHE A 177 -20.71 -20.22 -7.11
N ASN A 178 -19.56 -19.62 -7.45
CA ASN A 178 -19.45 -18.75 -8.63
C ASN A 178 -19.16 -19.54 -9.91
N LYS A 179 -20.06 -20.47 -10.25
CA LYS A 179 -19.88 -21.40 -11.36
C LYS A 179 -19.72 -20.67 -12.70
N GLY A 180 -18.65 -20.98 -13.43
CA GLY A 180 -18.43 -20.50 -14.80
C GLY A 180 -18.04 -19.02 -14.90
N ARG A 181 -17.68 -18.38 -13.79
CA ARG A 181 -17.24 -16.98 -13.73
C ARG A 181 -16.00 -16.86 -12.85
N ILE A 182 -15.23 -15.79 -13.06
CA ILE A 182 -14.01 -15.48 -12.29
C ILE A 182 -14.19 -14.32 -11.30
N HIS A 183 -15.32 -13.62 -11.39
CA HIS A 183 -15.68 -12.48 -10.54
C HIS A 183 -17.20 -12.32 -10.46
N TYR A 184 -17.68 -11.33 -9.70
CA TYR A 184 -19.09 -10.94 -9.67
C TYR A 184 -19.40 -9.86 -10.72
N THR A 185 -20.65 -9.83 -11.19
CA THR A 185 -21.19 -8.78 -12.09
C THR A 185 -22.36 -8.00 -11.49
N GLY A 186 -22.72 -8.28 -10.22
CA GLY A 186 -23.81 -7.61 -9.49
C GLY A 186 -25.14 -8.38 -9.46
N ASN A 187 -25.41 -9.25 -10.44
CA ASN A 187 -26.69 -9.95 -10.56
C ASN A 187 -26.87 -11.13 -9.58
N GLU A 188 -25.77 -11.77 -9.17
CA GLU A 188 -25.80 -12.91 -8.25
C GLU A 188 -25.64 -12.45 -6.79
N LYS A 189 -26.77 -12.26 -6.11
CA LYS A 189 -26.81 -11.69 -4.75
C LYS A 189 -25.90 -12.43 -3.75
N HIS A 190 -25.84 -13.76 -3.81
CA HIS A 190 -25.01 -14.55 -2.90
C HIS A 190 -23.51 -14.36 -3.17
N VAL A 191 -23.10 -14.32 -4.43
CA VAL A 191 -21.71 -14.06 -4.82
C VAL A 191 -21.30 -12.64 -4.41
N VAL A 192 -22.13 -11.64 -4.72
CA VAL A 192 -21.89 -10.24 -4.32
C VAL A 192 -21.76 -10.11 -2.81
N LYS A 193 -22.66 -10.75 -2.06
CA LYS A 193 -22.61 -10.76 -0.59
C LYS A 193 -21.32 -11.39 -0.05
N ALA A 194 -20.83 -12.46 -0.68
CA ALA A 194 -19.59 -13.12 -0.27
C ALA A 194 -18.36 -12.24 -0.52
N TYR A 195 -18.26 -11.59 -1.69
CA TYR A 195 -17.18 -10.62 -1.96
C TYR A 195 -17.25 -9.42 -1.01
N PHE A 196 -18.44 -8.84 -0.83
CA PHE A 196 -18.63 -7.70 0.07
C PHE A 196 -18.33 -8.04 1.54
N GLY A 197 -18.64 -9.25 1.99
CA GLY A 197 -18.31 -9.67 3.36
C GLY A 197 -16.81 -9.92 3.59
N GLN A 198 -16.04 -10.11 2.51
CA GLN A 198 -14.59 -10.29 2.57
C GLN A 198 -13.83 -8.97 2.43
N PHE A 199 -14.46 -7.94 1.84
CA PHE A 199 -13.96 -6.57 1.77
C PHE A 199 -14.13 -5.86 3.12
#